data_AF-A0A258S988-F1
#
_entry.id   AF-A0A258S988-F1
#
_cell.length_a   1.000
_cell.length_b   1.000
_cell.length_c   1.000
_cell.angle_alpha   90.00
_cell.angle_beta   90.00
_cell.angle_gamma   90.00
#
_symmetry.space_group_name_H-M   'P 1'
#
loop_
_entity.id
_entity.type
_entity.pdbx_description
1 polymer ?
#
loop_
_entity_poly.entity_id
_entity_poly.type
_entity_poly.pdbx_seq_one_letter_code
_entity_poly.pdbx_strand_id
1 'polypeptide(L)'
;MTSPSTIDLDDYIAALPVRPISPPRFRVPKRYQTSSYPLLKNFNGFSGEERRRGGQLGVWLIAAGCITLPYRCDICASTGPLGEHGESYYHIGRCPALCRSCHRALHFRTFQWDAWRRLVDANAVTGKEWFALAPRHGLDLAQHLRDKFGWRAADIERSPLSPLPEAIAVLLPDNMLDHPNL
;
A
#
# COMPACT_ATOMS: atom_id res chain seq x y z
N MET A 1 -33.12 0.62 8.94
CA MET A 1 -31.86 0.11 8.36
C MET A 1 -31.40 1.12 7.34
N THR A 2 -30.41 1.96 7.66
CA THR A 2 -29.78 2.86 6.69
C THR A 2 -29.00 2.00 5.69
N SER A 3 -29.24 2.19 4.38
CA SER A 3 -28.40 1.59 3.35
C SER A 3 -26.95 1.88 3.67
N PRO A 4 -26.03 0.90 3.54
CA PRO A 4 -24.61 1.16 3.75
C PRO A 4 -24.22 2.29 2.80
N SER A 5 -23.80 3.43 3.35
CA SER A 5 -23.28 4.54 2.57
C SER A 5 -22.13 3.99 1.73
N THR A 6 -22.28 4.00 0.41
CA THR A 6 -21.21 3.63 -0.51
C THR A 6 -20.03 4.53 -0.22
N ILE A 7 -18.88 3.93 0.09
CA ILE A 7 -17.65 4.68 0.27
C ILE A 7 -17.27 5.32 -1.07
N ASP A 8 -16.88 6.59 -1.03
CA ASP A 8 -16.21 7.21 -2.17
C ASP A 8 -14.74 6.74 -2.18
N LEU A 9 -14.39 5.97 -3.20
CA LEU A 9 -13.04 5.40 -3.33
C LEU A 9 -12.00 6.46 -3.67
N ASP A 10 -12.38 7.55 -4.33
CA ASP A 10 -11.46 8.66 -4.61
C ASP A 10 -11.14 9.41 -3.32
N ASP A 11 -12.13 9.66 -2.46
CA ASP A 11 -11.91 10.24 -1.12
C ASP A 11 -11.03 9.33 -0.25
N TYR A 12 -11.29 8.01 -0.28
CA TYR A 12 -10.46 7.03 0.44
C TYR A 12 -8.99 7.09 0.00
N ILE A 13 -8.75 7.08 -1.32
CA ILE A 13 -7.38 7.16 -1.88
C ILE A 13 -6.74 8.52 -1.57
N ALA A 14 -7.51 9.61 -1.62
CA ALA A 14 -7.02 10.95 -1.32
C ALA A 14 -6.58 11.08 0.14
N ALA A 15 -7.30 10.43 1.06
CA ALA A 15 -7.00 10.40 2.50
C ALA A 15 -5.77 9.55 2.87
N LEU A 16 -5.29 8.69 1.97
CA LEU A 16 -4.07 7.90 2.22
C LEU A 16 -2.84 8.82 2.42
N PRO A 17 -1.92 8.45 3.32
CA PRO A 17 -0.73 9.25 3.60
C PRO A 17 0.14 9.36 2.34
N VAL A 18 0.61 10.57 2.02
CA VAL A 18 1.47 10.80 0.84
C VAL A 18 2.93 10.86 1.25
N ARG A 19 3.76 10.06 0.58
CA ARG A 19 5.22 10.04 0.75
C ARG A 19 5.89 10.34 -0.59
N PRO A 20 6.77 11.35 -0.64
CA PRO A 20 7.53 11.61 -1.87
C PRO A 20 8.51 10.47 -2.13
N ILE A 21 8.59 10.05 -3.38
CA ILE A 21 9.59 9.09 -3.86
C ILE A 21 10.78 9.91 -4.38
N SER A 22 11.89 9.86 -3.65
CA SER A 22 13.14 10.54 -4.04
C SER A 22 14.00 9.67 -4.96
N PRO A 23 14.97 10.24 -5.67
CA PRO A 23 16.03 9.47 -6.31
C PRO A 23 16.77 8.55 -5.32
N PRO A 24 17.32 7.43 -5.80
CA PRO A 24 18.02 6.45 -4.98
C PRO A 24 19.27 7.06 -4.34
N ARG A 25 19.46 6.78 -3.04
CA ARG A 25 20.59 7.29 -2.23
C ARG A 25 21.62 6.22 -1.91
N PHE A 26 21.23 4.95 -1.97
CA PHE A 26 22.05 3.83 -1.56
C PHE A 26 22.09 2.75 -2.62
N ARG A 27 23.19 1.99 -2.63
CA ARG A 27 23.26 0.74 -3.39
C ARG A 27 22.42 -0.30 -2.66
N VAL A 28 21.34 -0.75 -3.31
CA VAL A 28 20.44 -1.76 -2.74
C VAL A 28 21.10 -3.14 -2.77
N PRO A 29 21.13 -3.88 -1.65
CA PRO A 29 21.57 -5.27 -1.66
C PRO A 29 20.73 -6.15 -2.59
N LYS A 30 21.36 -7.11 -3.29
CA LYS A 30 20.68 -8.03 -4.23
C LYS A 30 19.48 -8.78 -3.62
N ARG A 31 19.48 -9.04 -2.30
CA ARG A 31 18.36 -9.71 -1.61
C ARG A 31 17.02 -8.97 -1.70
N TYR A 32 17.02 -7.67 -2.00
CA TYR A 32 15.80 -6.89 -2.20
C TYR A 32 15.36 -6.83 -3.66
N GLN A 33 16.11 -7.46 -4.57
CA GLN A 33 15.75 -7.57 -5.99
C GLN A 33 14.85 -8.78 -6.26
N THR A 34 14.71 -9.69 -5.30
CA THR A 34 13.81 -10.85 -5.37
C THR A 34 12.90 -10.89 -4.15
N SER A 35 11.69 -11.43 -4.32
CA SER A 35 10.77 -11.69 -3.22
C SER A 35 10.72 -13.18 -2.94
N SER A 36 10.97 -13.58 -1.69
CA SER A 36 10.76 -14.95 -1.20
C SER A 36 9.38 -15.14 -0.57
N TYR A 37 8.53 -14.11 -0.60
CA TYR A 37 7.19 -14.21 -0.02
C TYR A 37 6.28 -15.06 -0.91
N PRO A 38 5.49 -15.98 -0.32
CA PRO A 38 4.51 -16.73 -1.07
C PRO A 38 3.46 -15.79 -1.67
N LEU A 39 2.82 -16.24 -2.75
CA LEU A 39 1.68 -15.53 -3.32
C LEU A 39 0.58 -15.34 -2.26
N LEU A 40 0.20 -14.08 -2.07
CA LEU A 40 -0.82 -13.70 -1.10
C LEU A 40 -2.22 -13.87 -1.72
N LYS A 41 -3.25 -13.99 -0.87
CA LYS A 41 -4.65 -13.93 -1.33
C LYS A 41 -4.96 -12.57 -1.95
N ASN A 42 -6.06 -12.45 -2.70
CA ASN A 42 -6.49 -11.14 -3.18
C ASN A 42 -6.82 -10.20 -2.01
N PHE A 43 -6.54 -8.91 -2.16
CA PHE A 43 -6.84 -7.89 -1.15
C PHE A 43 -7.17 -6.57 -1.84
N ASN A 44 -8.25 -5.92 -1.44
CA ASN A 44 -8.75 -4.68 -2.05
C ASN A 44 -8.84 -4.72 -3.60
N GLY A 45 -9.15 -5.89 -4.17
CA GLY A 45 -9.20 -6.10 -5.63
C GLY A 45 -7.87 -6.46 -6.30
N PHE A 46 -6.74 -6.33 -5.58
CA PHE A 46 -5.41 -6.66 -6.10
C PHE A 46 -5.16 -8.17 -6.02
N SER A 47 -4.63 -8.73 -7.10
CA SER A 47 -4.22 -10.14 -7.18
C SER A 47 -3.00 -10.42 -6.29
N GLY A 48 -2.77 -11.69 -5.95
CA GLY A 48 -1.56 -12.08 -5.21
C GLY A 48 -0.25 -11.65 -5.87
N GLU A 49 -0.23 -11.61 -7.21
CA GLU A 49 0.93 -11.18 -7.99
C GLU A 49 1.14 -9.67 -7.91
N GLU A 50 0.08 -8.89 -8.08
CA GLU A 50 0.14 -7.43 -7.95
C GLU A 50 0.61 -7.02 -6.55
N ARG A 51 0.11 -7.72 -5.53
CA ARG A 51 0.52 -7.51 -4.14
C ARG A 51 2.00 -7.81 -3.92
N ARG A 52 2.48 -8.92 -4.48
CA ARG A 52 3.89 -9.33 -4.39
C ARG A 52 4.80 -8.32 -5.10
N ARG A 53 4.44 -7.89 -6.30
CA ARG A 53 5.19 -6.89 -7.08
C ARG A 53 5.26 -5.55 -6.36
N GLY A 54 4.10 -5.00 -5.97
CA GLY A 54 4.04 -3.72 -5.27
C GLY A 54 4.77 -3.77 -3.93
N GLY A 55 4.63 -4.87 -3.17
CA GLY A 55 5.37 -5.05 -1.93
C GLY A 55 6.89 -5.15 -2.13
N GLN A 56 7.35 -5.86 -3.16
CA GLN A 56 8.76 -5.95 -3.51
C GLN A 56 9.33 -4.60 -3.93
N LEU A 57 8.59 -3.84 -4.76
CA LEU A 57 8.97 -2.48 -5.15
C LEU A 57 9.04 -1.55 -3.93
N GLY A 58 8.04 -1.56 -3.04
CA GLY A 58 8.06 -0.76 -1.81
C GLY A 58 9.28 -1.05 -0.93
N VAL A 59 9.56 -2.34 -0.70
CA VAL A 59 10.74 -2.76 0.07
C VAL A 59 12.04 -2.33 -0.61
N TRP A 60 12.15 -2.46 -1.93
CA TRP A 60 13.32 -2.01 -2.68
C TRP A 60 13.49 -0.48 -2.56
N LEU A 61 12.40 0.30 -2.71
CA LEU A 61 12.42 1.76 -2.61
C LEU A 61 12.84 2.23 -1.21
N ILE A 62 12.41 1.55 -0.15
CA ILE A 62 12.87 1.83 1.21
C ILE A 62 14.36 1.51 1.35
N ALA A 63 14.80 0.34 0.87
CA ALA A 63 16.20 -0.06 0.94
C ALA A 63 17.14 0.85 0.12
N ALA A 64 16.63 1.42 -0.98
CA ALA A 64 17.32 2.40 -1.81
C ALA A 64 17.38 3.81 -1.19
N GLY A 65 16.63 4.05 -0.12
CA GLY A 65 16.44 5.39 0.46
C GLY A 65 15.56 6.30 -0.38
N CYS A 66 14.81 5.76 -1.34
CA CYS A 66 13.84 6.50 -2.15
C CYS A 66 12.59 6.87 -1.33
N ILE A 67 12.17 6.00 -0.42
CA ILE A 67 11.08 6.23 0.53
C ILE A 67 11.64 6.21 1.94
N THR A 68 11.30 7.23 2.73
CA THR A 68 11.57 7.25 4.18
C THR A 68 10.28 6.94 4.92
N LEU A 69 10.28 5.86 5.70
CA LEU A 69 9.17 5.57 6.61
C LEU A 69 9.12 6.64 7.72
N PRO A 70 7.92 7.03 8.18
CA PRO A 70 7.79 7.93 9.32
C PRO A 70 8.32 7.26 10.60
N TYR A 71 8.53 8.05 11.64
CA TYR A 71 8.91 7.55 12.97
C TYR A 71 7.72 7.04 13.80
N ARG A 72 6.50 7.26 13.32
CA ARG A 72 5.24 6.98 14.03
C ARG A 72 4.27 6.25 13.13
N CYS A 73 3.48 5.36 13.73
CA CYS A 73 2.40 4.66 13.03
C CYS A 73 1.34 5.65 12.51
N ASP A 74 0.89 5.48 11.27
CA ASP A 74 -0.13 6.34 10.63
C ASP A 74 -1.55 6.21 11.23
N ILE A 75 -1.74 5.29 12.19
CA ILE A 75 -3.01 5.13 12.92
C ILE A 75 -2.84 5.58 14.36
N CYS A 76 -2.06 4.85 15.16
CA CYS A 76 -1.97 5.07 16.61
C CYS A 76 -0.82 5.96 17.07
N ALA A 77 -0.06 6.55 16.14
CA ALA A 77 1.13 7.37 16.40
C ALA A 77 2.24 6.68 17.22
N SER A 78 2.15 5.37 17.48
CA SER A 78 3.14 4.65 18.27
C SER A 78 4.51 4.66 17.61
N THR A 79 5.55 4.80 18.43
CA THR A 79 6.94 4.69 18.04
C THR A 79 7.38 3.24 18.18
N GLY A 80 7.99 2.67 17.16
CA GLY A 80 8.45 1.27 17.17
C GLY A 80 8.72 0.76 15.75
N PRO A 81 8.97 -0.55 15.58
CA PRO A 81 9.11 -1.13 14.27
C PRO A 81 7.83 -0.90 13.45
N LEU A 82 7.98 -0.16 12.34
CA LEU A 82 6.91 0.07 11.38
C LEU A 82 7.16 -0.78 10.13
N GLY A 83 6.07 -1.24 9.55
CA GLY A 83 6.06 -1.85 8.22
C GLY A 83 5.13 -1.08 7.31
N GLU A 84 5.49 -1.02 6.03
CA GLU A 84 4.60 -0.53 4.99
C GLU A 84 3.41 -1.50 4.81
N HIS A 85 2.22 -0.95 4.63
CA HIS A 85 1.02 -1.68 4.27
C HIS A 85 0.50 -1.19 2.92
N GLY A 86 0.41 -2.10 1.95
CA GLY A 86 -0.16 -1.79 0.63
C GLY A 86 -1.68 -1.71 0.69
N GLU A 87 -2.22 -0.51 0.85
CA GLU A 87 -3.64 -0.21 0.57
C GLU A 87 -3.89 -0.12 -0.95
N SER A 88 -2.98 0.54 -1.67
CA SER A 88 -2.98 0.65 -3.14
C SER A 88 -1.61 0.23 -3.68
N TYR A 89 -1.55 -0.94 -4.32
CA TYR A 89 -0.29 -1.45 -4.89
C TYR A 89 0.11 -0.77 -6.20
N TYR A 90 -0.77 0.06 -6.77
CA TYR A 90 -0.47 0.88 -7.94
C TYR A 90 0.08 2.27 -7.56
N HIS A 91 -0.01 2.67 -6.28
CA HIS A 91 0.45 3.97 -5.79
C HIS A 91 1.36 3.80 -4.57
N ILE A 92 2.60 3.36 -4.77
CA ILE A 92 3.52 2.99 -3.67
C ILE A 92 3.80 4.14 -2.71
N GLY A 93 3.87 5.38 -3.22
CA GLY A 93 3.98 6.57 -2.37
C GLY A 93 2.81 6.83 -1.41
N ARG A 94 1.70 6.06 -1.51
CA ARG A 94 0.50 6.18 -0.67
C ARG A 94 0.30 5.04 0.35
N CYS A 95 1.26 4.12 0.47
CA CYS A 95 1.14 3.02 1.40
C CYS A 95 1.37 3.46 2.86
N PRO A 96 0.41 3.27 3.79
CA PRO A 96 0.62 3.63 5.20
C PRO A 96 1.72 2.82 5.89
N ALA A 97 2.42 3.47 6.82
CA ALA A 97 3.39 2.85 7.72
C ALA A 97 2.71 2.51 9.06
N LEU A 98 2.63 1.22 9.35
CA LEU A 98 1.85 0.70 10.46
C LEU A 98 2.72 -0.06 11.44
N CYS A 99 2.45 0.11 12.74
CA CYS A 99 2.96 -0.80 13.75
C CYS A 99 2.27 -2.17 13.62
N ARG A 100 2.88 -3.22 14.20
CA ARG A 100 2.39 -4.60 14.08
C ARG A 100 0.92 -4.78 14.50
N SER A 101 0.49 -4.12 15.58
CA SER A 101 -0.90 -4.24 16.08
C SER A 101 -1.90 -3.61 15.11
N CYS A 102 -1.64 -2.38 14.66
CA CYS A 102 -2.49 -1.68 13.69
C CYS A 102 -2.56 -2.39 12.34
N HIS A 103 -1.41 -2.87 11.83
CA HIS A 103 -1.34 -3.61 10.58
C HIS A 103 -2.19 -4.89 10.67
N ARG A 104 -2.06 -5.64 11.77
CA ARG A 104 -2.88 -6.84 12.00
C ARG A 104 -4.37 -6.50 12.08
N ALA A 105 -4.73 -5.48 12.86
CA ALA A 105 -6.13 -5.08 13.02
C ALA A 105 -6.78 -4.71 11.68
N LEU A 106 -6.06 -4.00 10.81
CA LEU A 106 -6.53 -3.62 9.48
C LEU A 106 -6.82 -4.83 8.58
N HIS A 107 -5.94 -5.85 8.57
CA HIS A 107 -6.19 -7.10 7.84
C HIS A 107 -7.40 -7.87 8.39
N PHE A 108 -7.65 -7.78 9.70
CA PHE A 108 -8.80 -8.45 10.32
C PHE A 108 -10.07 -7.61 10.36
N ARG A 109 -10.09 -6.38 9.84
CA ARG A 109 -11.25 -5.46 9.97
C ARG A 109 -12.56 -6.07 9.49
N THR A 110 -12.51 -6.91 8.46
CA THR A 110 -13.70 -7.56 7.87
C THR A 110 -14.32 -8.61 8.79
N PHE A 111 -13.49 -9.29 9.59
CA PHE A 111 -13.89 -10.37 10.49
C PHE A 111 -14.01 -9.91 11.95
N GLN A 112 -13.25 -8.90 12.34
CA GLN A 112 -13.17 -8.35 13.70
C GLN A 112 -13.55 -6.87 13.71
N TRP A 113 -14.70 -6.55 13.12
CA TRP A 113 -15.15 -5.17 12.90
C TRP A 113 -15.23 -4.35 14.18
N ASP A 114 -15.76 -4.91 15.28
CA ASP A 114 -15.89 -4.15 16.53
C ASP A 114 -14.52 -3.82 17.15
N ALA A 115 -13.52 -4.70 16.97
CA ALA A 115 -12.16 -4.43 17.40
C ALA A 115 -11.52 -3.33 16.54
N TRP A 116 -11.76 -3.37 15.22
CA TRP A 116 -11.36 -2.29 14.32
C TRP A 116 -12.02 -0.96 14.69
N ARG A 117 -13.33 -0.95 14.94
CA ARG A 117 -14.09 0.25 15.36
C ARG A 117 -13.53 0.86 16.63
N ARG A 118 -13.24 0.07 17.67
CA ARG A 118 -12.59 0.59 18.89
C ARG A 118 -11.24 1.24 18.61
N LEU A 119 -10.45 0.67 17.70
CA LEU A 119 -9.19 1.26 17.27
C LEU A 119 -9.41 2.56 16.50
N VAL A 120 -10.41 2.63 15.61
CA VAL A 120 -10.79 3.87 14.91
C VAL A 120 -11.24 4.93 15.91
N ASP A 121 -12.18 4.61 16.80
CA ASP A 121 -12.76 5.55 17.77
C ASP A 121 -11.70 6.10 18.73
N ALA A 122 -10.65 5.32 19.03
CA ALA A 122 -9.55 5.75 19.90
C ALA A 122 -8.51 6.64 19.20
N ASN A 123 -8.44 6.65 17.86
CA ASN A 123 -7.33 7.27 17.12
C ASN A 123 -7.77 8.26 16.03
N ALA A 124 -9.01 8.18 15.54
CA ALA A 124 -9.55 9.13 14.58
C ALA A 124 -9.81 10.47 15.27
N VAL A 125 -9.40 11.56 14.63
CA VAL A 125 -9.61 12.93 15.14
C VAL A 125 -10.79 13.58 14.45
N THR A 126 -10.87 13.40 13.13
CA THR A 126 -11.85 14.07 12.26
C THR A 126 -12.88 13.10 11.66
N GLY A 127 -12.58 11.80 11.68
CA GLY A 127 -13.35 10.79 10.97
C GLY A 127 -13.08 10.77 9.45
N LYS A 128 -12.18 11.64 8.96
CA LYS A 128 -11.76 11.72 7.56
C LYS A 128 -10.41 11.05 7.30
N GLU A 129 -9.76 10.53 8.33
CA GLU A 129 -8.54 9.75 8.19
C GLU A 129 -8.84 8.49 7.37
N TRP A 130 -7.93 8.08 6.49
CA TRP A 130 -8.15 6.91 5.62
C TRP A 130 -8.60 5.66 6.39
N PHE A 131 -8.06 5.41 7.59
CA PHE A 131 -8.44 4.26 8.41
C PHE A 131 -9.84 4.40 9.02
N ALA A 132 -10.33 5.63 9.23
CA ALA A 132 -11.70 5.89 9.65
C ALA A 132 -12.71 5.69 8.50
N LEU A 133 -12.26 5.93 7.26
CA LEU A 133 -13.03 5.69 6.04
C LEU A 133 -13.08 4.21 5.63
N ALA A 134 -12.12 3.38 6.07
CA ALA A 134 -12.04 1.98 5.69
C ALA A 134 -13.32 1.18 6.05
N PRO A 135 -14.02 0.57 5.08
CA PRO A 135 -15.29 -0.08 5.36
C PRO A 135 -15.08 -1.49 5.92
N ARG A 136 -16.18 -2.03 6.47
CA ARG A 136 -16.23 -3.41 6.98
C ARG A 136 -16.07 -4.45 5.89
N HIS A 137 -16.52 -4.18 4.68
CA HIS A 137 -16.43 -5.11 3.56
C HIS A 137 -15.14 -4.90 2.77
N GLY A 138 -14.84 -5.84 1.87
CA GLY A 138 -13.72 -5.70 0.93
C GLY A 138 -13.95 -4.53 -0.01
N LEU A 139 -12.88 -3.81 -0.34
CA LEU A 139 -12.87 -2.81 -1.40
C LEU A 139 -12.43 -3.46 -2.71
N ASP A 140 -12.77 -2.85 -3.85
CA ASP A 140 -12.12 -3.16 -5.13
C ASP A 140 -11.41 -1.91 -5.67
N LEU A 141 -10.36 -1.50 -4.95
CA LEU A 141 -9.53 -0.36 -5.33
C LEU A 141 -8.82 -0.62 -6.65
N ALA A 142 -8.40 -1.86 -6.89
CA ALA A 142 -7.69 -2.22 -8.11
C ALA A 142 -8.59 -2.03 -9.34
N GLN A 143 -9.84 -2.50 -9.28
CA GLN A 143 -10.78 -2.30 -10.39
C GLN A 143 -11.11 -0.83 -10.58
N HIS A 144 -11.41 -0.10 -9.51
CA HIS A 144 -11.65 1.35 -9.57
C HIS A 144 -10.52 2.11 -10.28
N LEU A 145 -9.26 1.79 -9.94
CA LEU A 145 -8.09 2.41 -10.57
C LEU A 145 -7.91 1.98 -12.03
N ARG A 146 -8.20 0.73 -12.39
CA ARG A 146 -8.17 0.27 -13.79
C ARG A 146 -9.26 0.92 -14.63
N ASP A 147 -10.45 1.11 -14.08
CA ASP A 147 -11.54 1.78 -14.78
C ASP A 147 -11.19 3.26 -15.04
N LYS A 148 -10.55 3.91 -14.07
CA LYS A 148 -10.20 5.33 -14.15
C LYS A 148 -8.97 5.64 -15.01
N PHE A 149 -7.94 4.77 -14.97
CA PHE A 149 -6.64 5.03 -15.61
C PHE A 149 -6.25 4.00 -16.69
N GLY A 150 -7.14 3.04 -16.97
CA GLY A 150 -6.90 1.95 -17.90
C GLY A 150 -5.94 0.88 -17.35
N TRP A 151 -5.59 -0.08 -18.21
CA TRP A 151 -4.70 -1.20 -17.87
C TRP A 151 -3.32 -0.75 -17.38
N ARG A 152 -2.85 0.44 -17.78
CA ARG A 152 -1.56 1.01 -17.38
C ARG A 152 -1.48 1.30 -15.88
N ALA A 153 -2.61 1.39 -15.17
CA ALA A 153 -2.61 1.46 -13.71
C ALA A 153 -1.90 0.26 -13.08
N ALA A 154 -2.06 -0.93 -13.69
CA ALA A 154 -1.53 -2.21 -13.21
C ALA A 154 -0.06 -2.46 -13.56
N ASP A 155 0.53 -1.62 -14.41
CA ASP A 155 1.97 -1.64 -14.70
C ASP A 155 2.70 -0.91 -13.57
N ILE A 156 2.84 -1.55 -12.40
CA ILE A 156 3.27 -0.94 -11.13
C ILE A 156 4.56 -0.10 -11.26
N GLU A 157 5.52 -0.54 -12.06
CA GLU A 157 6.81 0.12 -12.29
C GLU A 157 6.70 1.34 -13.22
N ARG A 158 5.64 1.42 -14.03
CA ARG A 158 5.37 2.51 -14.99
C ARG A 158 4.02 3.18 -14.76
N SER A 159 3.41 2.93 -13.60
CA SER A 159 2.03 3.32 -13.33
C SER A 159 1.97 4.85 -13.27
N PRO A 160 1.01 5.48 -13.98
CA PRO A 160 0.85 6.94 -13.92
C PRO A 160 0.51 7.43 -12.50
N LEU A 161 0.07 6.51 -11.63
CA LEU A 161 -0.27 6.78 -10.24
C LEU A 161 0.95 6.85 -9.31
N SER A 162 2.05 6.23 -9.70
CA SER A 162 3.28 6.18 -8.91
C SER A 162 4.48 6.56 -9.78
N PRO A 163 4.53 7.80 -10.30
CA PRO A 163 5.64 8.21 -11.16
C PRO A 163 6.96 8.07 -10.41
N LEU A 164 7.81 7.16 -10.89
CA LEU A 164 9.14 6.95 -10.34
C LEU A 164 10.12 7.92 -11.01
N PRO A 165 11.03 8.55 -10.26
CA PRO A 165 12.15 9.28 -10.85
C PRO A 165 12.90 8.43 -11.89
N GLU A 166 13.34 9.04 -12.98
CA GLU A 166 14.04 8.32 -14.07
C GLU A 166 15.28 7.56 -13.56
N ALA A 167 15.99 8.12 -12.57
CA ALA A 167 17.11 7.46 -11.91
C ALA A 167 16.75 6.12 -11.25
N ILE A 168 15.48 5.90 -10.89
CA ILE A 168 15.00 4.61 -10.39
C ILE A 168 14.84 3.62 -11.53
N ALA A 169 14.32 4.02 -12.69
CA ALA A 169 14.14 3.14 -13.84
C ALA A 169 15.45 2.51 -14.33
N VAL A 170 16.58 3.20 -14.17
CA VAL A 170 17.93 2.69 -14.52
C VAL A 170 18.46 1.66 -13.52
N LEU A 171 17.99 1.68 -12.26
CA LEU A 171 18.49 0.85 -11.17
C LEU A 171 17.54 -0.28 -10.76
N LEU A 172 16.26 -0.15 -11.13
CA LEU A 172 15.33 -1.25 -11.01
C LEU A 172 15.90 -2.43 -11.80
N PRO A 173 16.04 -3.61 -11.19
CA PRO A 173 16.32 -4.80 -11.96
C PRO A 173 15.27 -4.89 -13.08
N ASP A 174 15.71 -5.09 -14.32
CA ASP A 174 14.82 -5.36 -15.48
C ASP A 174 13.82 -6.50 -15.17
N ASN A 175 14.15 -7.30 -14.16
CA ASN A 175 13.52 -8.56 -13.82
C ASN A 175 13.06 -8.59 -12.34
N MET A 176 12.51 -7.50 -11.78
CA MET A 176 11.78 -7.64 -10.49
C MET A 176 10.68 -8.71 -10.56
N LEU A 177 10.33 -9.15 -11.77
CA LEU A 177 9.94 -10.52 -12.09
C LEU A 177 10.60 -11.03 -13.39
N ASP A 178 11.67 -11.83 -13.31
CA ASP A 178 11.70 -13.03 -14.15
C ASP A 178 10.84 -14.04 -13.41
N HIS A 179 9.57 -14.17 -13.79
CA HIS A 179 8.84 -15.38 -13.45
C HIS A 179 8.97 -16.30 -14.67
N PRO A 180 9.66 -17.44 -14.58
CA PRO A 180 9.83 -18.36 -15.71
C PRO A 180 8.52 -19.04 -16.18
N ASN A 181 7.36 -18.57 -15.73
CA ASN A 181 6.04 -19.15 -16.01
C ASN A 181 4.95 -18.08 -16.27
N LEU A 182 5.32 -16.92 -16.84
CA LEU A 182 4.40 -16.03 -17.53
C LEU A 182 4.80 -15.95 -19.01
#